data_AF-A0A931ZNH2-F1
#
_entry.id   AF-A0A931ZNH2-F1
#
_cell.length_a   1.000
_cell.length_b   1.000
_cell.length_c   1.000
_cell.angle_alpha   90.00
_cell.angle_beta   90.00
_cell.angle_gamma   90.00
#
_symmetry.space_group_name_H-M   'P 1'
#
loop_
_entity.id
_entity.type
_entity.pdbx_description
1 polymer ?
#
loop_
_entity_poly.entity_id
_entity_poly.type
_entity_poly.pdbx_seq_one_letter_code
_entity_poly.pdbx_strand_id
1 'polypeptide(L)'
;NGRYLAWEFVKNNWKLLKERYAGGHYFTRVFGPAGEFTKIEDAKDIEKFVAKNPVPEAKRTIAQALEQIYSNADWLKRDRKKIAEFLGKF
;
A
#
# COMPACT_ATOMS: atom_id res chain seq x y z
N ASN A 1 -3.77 -10.04 -7.62
CA ASN A 1 -2.75 -10.97 -7.08
C ASN A 1 -1.33 -10.41 -7.09
N GLY A 2 -0.87 -9.74 -8.16
CA GLY A 2 0.51 -9.20 -8.23
C GLY A 2 0.92 -8.21 -7.13
N ARG A 3 0.04 -7.29 -6.71
CA ARG A 3 0.34 -6.31 -5.65
C ARG A 3 0.73 -6.92 -4.30
N TYR A 4 0.07 -8.02 -3.90
CA TYR A 4 0.38 -8.71 -2.66
C TYR A 4 1.73 -9.42 -2.76
N LEU A 5 2.01 -10.07 -3.90
CA LEU A 5 3.33 -10.68 -4.16
C LEU A 5 4.45 -9.63 -4.15
N ALA A 6 4.22 -8.46 -4.74
CA ALA A 6 5.18 -7.36 -4.72
C ALA A 6 5.45 -6.87 -3.29
N TRP A 7 4.40 -6.71 -2.48
CA TRP A 7 4.55 -6.30 -1.08
C TRP A 7 5.28 -7.35 -0.23
N GLU A 8 4.96 -8.63 -0.38
CA GLU A 8 5.70 -9.72 0.28
C GLU A 8 7.17 -9.75 -0.15
N PHE A 9 7.46 -9.55 -1.44
CA PHE A 9 8.83 -9.45 -1.92
C PHE A 9 9.60 -8.32 -1.23
N VAL A 10 8.97 -7.15 -1.07
CA VAL A 10 9.58 -6.00 -0.37
C VAL A 10 9.86 -6.33 1.09
N LYS A 11 8.90 -6.93 1.81
CA LYS A 11 9.08 -7.33 3.21
C LYS A 11 10.21 -8.36 3.36
N ASN A 12 10.25 -9.37 2.51
CA ASN A 12 11.24 -10.46 2.57
C ASN A 12 12.66 -10.01 2.19
N ASN A 13 12.78 -9.01 1.30
CA ASN A 13 14.07 -8.53 0.80
C ASN A 13 14.45 -7.16 1.36
N TRP A 14 13.81 -6.74 2.45
CA TRP A 14 13.90 -5.37 2.93
C TRP A 14 15.33 -4.89 3.20
N LYS A 15 16.12 -5.73 3.88
CA LYS A 15 17.53 -5.43 4.19
C LYS A 15 18.33 -5.16 2.91
N LEU A 16 18.19 -6.06 1.93
CA LEU A 16 18.85 -5.95 0.63
C LEU A 16 18.43 -4.67 -0.12
N LEU A 17 17.14 -4.35 -0.12
CA LEU A 17 16.61 -3.18 -0.80
C LEU A 17 17.11 -1.89 -0.14
N LYS A 18 17.16 -1.84 1.20
CA LYS A 18 17.74 -0.68 1.91
C LYS A 18 19.23 -0.51 1.60
N GLU A 19 20.02 -1.57 1.73
CA GLU A 19 21.48 -1.52 1.49
C GLU A 19 21.82 -1.04 0.07
N ARG A 20 21.03 -1.46 -0.93
CA ARG A 20 21.30 -1.12 -2.34
C ARG A 20 20.72 0.21 -2.79
N TYR A 21 19.58 0.64 -2.22
CA TYR A 21 18.78 1.71 -2.82
C TYR A 21 18.43 2.86 -1.87
N ALA A 22 18.60 2.75 -0.55
CA ALA A 22 18.19 3.80 0.39
C ALA A 22 18.91 5.15 0.19
N GLY A 23 20.10 5.14 -0.43
CA GLY A 23 20.80 6.38 -0.84
C GLY A 23 20.24 7.04 -2.11
N GLY A 24 19.27 6.43 -2.79
CA GLY A 24 18.72 6.88 -4.06
C GLY A 24 17.26 7.36 -3.96
N HIS A 25 16.90 8.37 -4.76
CA HIS A 25 15.55 8.95 -4.79
C HIS A 25 14.42 7.96 -5.12
N TYR A 26 14.74 6.78 -5.66
CA TYR A 26 13.75 5.79 -6.08
C TYR A 26 13.29 4.84 -4.97
N PHE A 27 13.98 4.76 -3.84
CA PHE A 27 13.62 3.83 -2.76
C PHE A 27 12.22 4.11 -2.20
N THR A 28 11.83 5.38 -2.15
CA THR A 28 10.50 5.81 -1.70
C THR A 28 9.37 5.26 -2.59
N ARG A 29 9.64 4.96 -3.86
CA ARG A 29 8.64 4.41 -4.80
C ARG A 29 8.17 3.01 -4.44
N VAL A 30 8.89 2.30 -3.59
CA VAL A 30 8.50 0.96 -3.13
C VAL A 30 7.13 0.95 -2.43
N PHE A 31 6.74 2.08 -1.83
CA PHE A 31 5.44 2.23 -1.15
C PHE A 31 4.32 2.71 -2.07
N GLY A 32 4.62 3.24 -3.26
CA GLY A 32 3.62 3.76 -4.18
C GLY A 32 2.53 2.75 -4.56
N PRO A 33 2.89 1.53 -5.02
CA PRO A 33 1.92 0.49 -5.37
C PRO A 33 1.00 0.06 -4.20
N ALA A 34 1.41 0.33 -2.96
CA ALA A 34 0.62 -0.02 -1.79
C ALA A 34 -0.71 0.77 -1.73
N GLY A 35 -0.77 1.96 -2.35
CA GLY A 35 -2.00 2.75 -2.46
C GLY A 35 -3.13 2.05 -3.23
N GLU A 36 -2.85 0.99 -3.99
CA GLU A 36 -3.87 0.19 -4.69
C GLU A 36 -4.59 -0.83 -3.79
N PHE A 37 -4.13 -1.01 -2.54
CA PHE A 37 -4.83 -1.88 -1.60
C PHE A 37 -6.19 -1.28 -1.23
N THR A 38 -7.11 -2.16 -0.86
CA THR A 38 -8.51 -1.81 -0.64
C THR A 38 -9.06 -2.35 0.67
N LYS A 39 -8.18 -2.91 1.52
CA LYS A 39 -8.51 -3.47 2.82
C LYS A 39 -7.77 -2.68 3.90
N ILE A 40 -8.45 -2.40 5.00
CA ILE A 40 -7.86 -1.70 6.15
C ILE A 40 -6.70 -2.51 6.74
N GLU A 41 -6.76 -3.83 6.66
CA GLU A 41 -5.72 -4.74 7.15
C GLU A 41 -4.39 -4.52 6.42
N ASP A 42 -4.43 -4.17 5.13
CA ASP A 42 -3.23 -3.93 4.32
C ASP A 42 -2.52 -2.64 4.79
N ALA A 43 -3.27 -1.58 5.11
CA ALA A 43 -2.73 -0.36 5.71
C ALA A 43 -2.06 -0.63 7.06
N LYS A 44 -2.72 -1.41 7.93
CA LYS A 44 -2.18 -1.80 9.25
C LYS A 44 -0.90 -2.64 9.14
N ASP A 45 -0.79 -3.50 8.12
CA ASP A 45 0.43 -4.28 7.87
C ASP A 45 1.59 -3.34 7.49
N ILE A 46 1.35 -2.36 6.63
CA ILE A 46 2.34 -1.35 6.23
C ILE A 46 2.78 -0.51 7.43
N GLU A 47 1.84 0.00 8.24
CA GLU A 47 2.12 0.78 9.46
C GLU A 47 3.03 0.01 10.41
N LYS A 48 2.71 -1.26 10.69
CA LYS A 48 3.54 -2.14 11.53
C LYS A 48 4.92 -2.38 10.93
N PHE A 49 5.00 -2.55 9.62
CA PHE A 49 6.26 -2.79 8.93
C PHE A 49 7.18 -1.56 9.02
N VAL A 50 6.68 -0.36 8.72
CA VAL A 50 7.46 0.88 8.75
C VAL A 50 7.79 1.34 10.18
N ALA A 51 6.97 0.98 11.17
CA ALA A 51 7.30 1.20 12.58
C ALA A 51 8.54 0.39 13.02
N LYS A 52 8.65 -0.86 12.55
CA LYS A 52 9.83 -1.72 12.76
C LYS A 52 11.01 -1.35 11.87
N ASN A 53 10.73 -0.69 10.74
CA ASN A 53 11.70 -0.34 9.72
C ASN A 53 11.55 1.14 9.32
N PRO A 54 12.01 2.08 10.15
CA PRO A 54 11.86 3.50 9.83
C PRO A 54 12.53 3.87 8.51
N VAL A 55 11.82 4.67 7.70
CA VAL A 55 12.29 5.21 6.41
C VAL A 55 11.91 6.70 6.35
N PRO A 56 12.67 7.59 7.02
CA PRO A 56 12.35 9.01 7.08
C PRO A 56 12.16 9.66 5.70
N GLU A 57 12.96 9.25 4.72
CA GLU A 57 12.92 9.72 3.34
C GLU A 57 11.62 9.38 2.61
N ALA A 58 10.93 8.32 3.02
CA ALA A 58 9.67 7.87 2.43
C ALA A 58 8.42 8.31 3.22
N LYS A 59 8.59 9.08 4.30
CA LYS A 59 7.49 9.44 5.22
C LYS A 59 6.25 9.97 4.48
N ARG A 60 6.45 10.87 3.51
CA ARG A 60 5.35 11.44 2.71
C ARG A 60 4.67 10.37 1.85
N THR A 61 5.43 9.56 1.13
CA THR A 61 4.90 8.53 0.23
C THR A 61 4.16 7.45 1.01
N ILE A 62 4.66 7.07 2.19
CA ILE A 62 3.98 6.14 3.10
C ILE A 62 2.63 6.73 3.54
N ALA A 63 2.60 7.99 4.00
CA ALA A 63 1.35 8.63 4.44
C ALA A 63 0.31 8.67 3.31
N GLN A 64 0.72 9.09 2.11
CA GLN A 64 -0.14 9.12 0.93
C GLN A 64 -0.69 7.74 0.55
N ALA A 65 0.15 6.69 0.61
CA ALA A 65 -0.29 5.33 0.36
C ALA A 65 -1.33 4.87 1.39
N LEU A 66 -1.10 5.12 2.68
CA LEU A 66 -2.06 4.79 3.74
C LEU A 66 -3.40 5.52 3.57
N GLU A 67 -3.37 6.83 3.33
CA GLU A 67 -4.57 7.65 3.07
C GLU A 67 -5.38 7.10 1.88
N GLN A 68 -4.71 6.68 0.81
CA GLN A 68 -5.36 6.08 -0.35
C GLN A 68 -6.02 4.74 -0.01
N ILE A 69 -5.37 3.88 0.76
CA ILE A 69 -5.93 2.57 1.15
C ILE A 69 -7.20 2.76 2.00
N TYR A 70 -7.18 3.68 2.96
CA TYR A 70 -8.35 4.00 3.77
C TYR A 70 -9.49 4.54 2.89
N SER A 71 -9.18 5.47 1.99
CA SER A 71 -10.16 6.02 1.04
C SER A 71 -10.78 4.95 0.14
N ASN A 72 -9.96 4.02 -0.37
CA ASN A 72 -10.41 2.89 -1.20
C ASN A 72 -11.34 1.95 -0.43
N ALA A 73 -11.00 1.64 0.83
CA ALA A 73 -11.78 0.77 1.68
C ALA A 73 -13.16 1.38 1.98
N ASP A 74 -13.20 2.68 2.31
CA ASP A 74 -14.44 3.41 2.58
C ASP A 74 -15.32 3.53 1.33
N TRP A 75 -14.71 3.83 0.17
CA TRP A 75 -15.42 3.90 -1.10
C TRP A 75 -16.06 2.56 -1.46
N LEU A 76 -15.30 1.45 -1.35
CA LEU A 76 -15.84 0.11 -1.59
C LEU A 76 -16.95 -0.23 -0.61
N LYS A 77 -16.81 0.09 0.67
CA LYS A 77 -17.85 -0.16 1.68
C LYS A 77 -19.15 0.58 1.33
N ARG A 78 -19.05 1.82 0.86
CA ARG A 78 -20.19 2.67 0.53
C ARG A 78 -20.88 2.25 -0.78
N ASP A 79 -20.11 1.99 -1.83
CA ASP A 79 -20.64 1.97 -3.20
C ASP A 79 -20.70 0.57 -3.83
N ARG A 80 -20.00 -0.43 -3.27
CA ARG A 80 -19.95 -1.79 -3.85
C ARG A 80 -21.33 -2.37 -4.15
N LYS A 81 -22.27 -2.26 -3.21
CA LYS A 81 -23.62 -2.83 -3.37
C LYS A 81 -24.39 -2.12 -4.50
N LYS A 82 -24.36 -0.78 -4.52
CA LYS A 82 -25.03 0.04 -5.53
C LYS A 82 -24.48 -0.24 -6.93
N ILE A 83 -23.17 -0.36 -7.06
CA ILE A 83 -22.51 -0.68 -8.33
C ILE A 83 -22.89 -2.09 -8.80
N ALA A 84 -22.90 -3.08 -7.90
CA ALA A 84 -23.31 -4.44 -8.24
C ALA A 84 -24.78 -4.51 -8.71
N GLU A 85 -25.68 -3.80 -8.03
CA GLU A 85 -27.09 -3.69 -8.41
C GLU A 85 -27.28 -2.98 -9.75
N PHE A 86 -26.47 -1.96 -10.05
CA PHE A 86 -26.51 -1.26 -11.33
C PHE A 86 -26.04 -2.15 -12.48
N LEU A 87 -24.90 -2.83 -12.31
CA LEU A 87 -24.32 -3.70 -13.34
C LEU A 87 -25.16 -4.95 -13.60
N GLY A 88 -25.85 -5.49 -12.59
CA GLY A 88 -26.74 -6.65 -12.75
C GLY A 88 -28.08 -6.36 -13.43
N LYS A 89 -28.36 -5.10 -13.76
CA LYS A 89 -29.55 -4.69 -14.55
C LYS A 89 -29.32 -4.73 -16.06
N PHE A 90 -28.09 -4.95 -16.50
CA PHE A 90 -27.68 -5.15 -17.88
C PHE A 90 -27.15 -6.58 -18.06
#